data_AF-A0A7C3HUU5-F1
#
_entry.id   AF-A0A7C3HUU5-F1
#
_cell.length_a   1.000
_cell.length_b   1.000
_cell.length_c   1.000
_cell.angle_alpha   90.00
_cell.angle_beta   90.00
_cell.angle_gamma   90.00
#
_symmetry.space_group_name_H-M   'P 1'
#
loop_
_entity.id
_entity.type
_entity.pdbx_description
1 polymer ?
#
loop_
_entity_poly.entity_id
_entity_poly.type
_entity_poly.pdbx_seq_one_letter_code
_entity_poly.pdbx_strand_id
1 'polypeptide(L)' 'MTNPPKFVFDEADQLVEVILSVDDYLFFLRVLADKMDWESLPSHLQDAVDLMLIDEVRHEKEMAQEIGSICQIEPIFDC' A
#
# COMPACT_ATOMS: atom_id res chain seq x y z
N MET A 1 -4.99 -8.61 -11.35
CA MET A 1 -4.76 -8.61 -12.81
C MET A 1 -3.48 -7.83 -13.04
N THR A 2 -2.38 -8.48 -13.42
CA THR A 2 -1.07 -7.84 -13.59
C THR A 2 -1.07 -7.08 -14.91
N ASN A 3 -1.33 -5.76 -14.87
CA ASN A 3 -1.13 -4.90 -16.03
C ASN A 3 0.37 -4.66 -16.18
N PRO A 4 0.97 -4.91 -17.34
CA PRO A 4 2.40 -4.67 -17.51
C PRO A 4 2.69 -3.17 -17.30
N PRO A 5 3.78 -2.83 -16.59
CA PRO A 5 4.18 -1.44 -16.39
C PRO A 5 4.34 -0.75 -17.74
N LYS A 6 3.80 0.46 -17.84
CA LYS A 6 3.94 1.30 -19.04
C LYS A 6 5.15 2.22 -18.85
N PHE A 7 6.08 2.19 -19.78
CA PHE A 7 7.26 3.04 -19.76
C PHE A 7 7.00 4.29 -20.60
N VAL A 8 7.31 5.48 -20.06
CA VAL A 8 7.22 6.76 -20.76
C VAL A 8 8.65 7.22 -21.06
N PHE A 9 8.90 7.47 -22.34
CA PHE A 9 10.19 7.95 -22.84
C PHE A 9 10.06 9.41 -23.30
N ASP A 10 11.14 10.18 -23.17
CA ASP A 10 11.21 11.56 -23.66
C ASP A 10 11.52 11.62 -25.16
N GLU A 11 11.64 12.82 -25.73
CA GLU A 11 11.98 13.02 -27.15
C GLU A 11 13.40 12.54 -27.52
N ALA A 12 14.25 12.27 -26.52
CA ALA A 12 15.60 11.72 -26.67
C ALA A 12 15.67 10.20 -26.41
N ASP A 13 14.51 9.53 -26.33
CA ASP A 13 14.37 8.09 -26.07
C ASP A 13 14.92 7.67 -24.69
N GLN A 14 15.02 8.61 -23.74
CA GLN A 14 15.40 8.34 -22.36
C GLN A 14 14.16 7.98 -21.53
N LEU A 15 14.28 6.95 -20.69
CA LEU A 15 13.21 6.57 -19.78
C LEU A 15 13.05 7.64 -18.70
N VAL A 16 11.90 8.31 -18.69
CA VAL A 16 11.59 9.39 -17.73
C VAL A 16 10.58 8.94 -16.68
N GLU A 17 9.61 8.09 -17.02
CA GLU A 17 8.60 7.64 -16.07
C GLU A 17 8.20 6.17 -16.28
N VAL A 18 7.78 5.52 -15.19
CA VAL A 18 7.17 4.19 -15.22
C VAL A 18 5.77 4.27 -14.62
N ILE A 19 4.76 4.07 -15.46
CA ILE A 19 3.36 3.94 -15.07
C ILE A 19 3.16 2.52 -14.54
N LEU A 20 3.14 2.41 -13.22
CA LEU A 20 2.76 1.19 -12.51
C LEU A 20 1.23 1.14 -12.36
N SER A 21 0.66 -0.08 -12.29
CA SER A 21 -0.70 -0.21 -11.76
C SER A 21 -0.72 0.24 -10.29
N VAL A 22 -1.89 0.59 -9.76
CA VAL A 22 -2.01 0.97 -8.33
C VAL A 22 -1.47 -0.15 -7.44
N ASP A 23 -1.82 -1.40 -7.75
CA ASP A 23 -1.34 -2.57 -7.00
C ASP A 23 0.18 -2.73 -7.07
N ASP A 24 0.77 -2.54 -8.26
CA ASP A 24 2.22 -2.65 -8.44
C ASP A 24 2.97 -1.49 -7.78
N TYR A 25 2.37 -0.29 -7.78
CA TYR A 25 2.93 0.87 -7.10
C TYR A 25 2.93 0.68 -5.57
N LEU A 26 1.84 0.18 -5.00
CA LEU A 26 1.77 -0.16 -3.58
C LEU A 26 2.76 -1.27 -3.21
N PHE A 27 2.90 -2.30 -4.06
CA PHE A 27 3.90 -3.33 -3.86
C PHE A 27 5.32 -2.75 -3.88
N PHE A 28 5.62 -1.86 -4.82
CA PHE A 28 6.90 -1.17 -4.87
C PHE A 28 7.18 -0.35 -3.61
N LEU A 29 6.19 0.41 -3.11
CA LEU A 29 6.32 1.17 -1.86
C LEU A 29 6.59 0.27 -0.64
N ARG A 30 5.94 -0.90 -0.55
CA ARG A 30 6.22 -1.89 0.50
C ARG A 30 7.65 -2.43 0.44
N VAL A 31 8.14 -2.76 -0.76
CA VAL A 31 9.53 -3.21 -0.94
C VAL A 31 10.52 -2.11 -0.59
N LEU A 32 10.22 -0.85 -0.97
CA LEU A 32 11.01 0.31 -0.60
C LEU A 32 11.12 0.47 0.91
N ALA A 33 9.99 0.40 1.62
CA ALA A 33 9.95 0.52 3.08
C ALA A 33 10.75 -0.58 3.79
N ASP A 34 10.83 -1.79 3.23
CA ASP A 34 11.57 -2.92 3.80
C ASP A 34 13.07 -2.91 3.45
N LYS A 35 13.46 -2.32 2.31
CA LYS A 35 14.82 -2.47 1.74
C LYS A 35 15.67 -1.20 1.78
N MET A 36 15.07 -0.01 1.84
CA MET A 36 15.82 1.25 1.84
C MET A 36 15.81 1.93 3.21
N ASP A 37 16.93 2.56 3.54
CA ASP A 37 17.02 3.41 4.72
C ASP A 37 16.15 4.65 4.51
N TRP A 38 15.27 4.93 5.49
CA TRP A 38 14.31 6.03 5.44
C TRP A 38 14.97 7.39 5.11
N GLU A 39 16.13 7.67 5.69
CA GLU A 39 16.86 8.93 5.48
C GLU A 39 17.47 9.07 4.08
N SER A 40 17.60 7.97 3.34
CA SER A 40 18.12 7.94 1.98
C SER A 40 17.04 8.08 0.90
N LEU A 41 15.77 7.94 1.30
CA LEU A 41 14.63 8.06 0.39
C LEU A 41 14.40 9.53 0.02
N PRO A 42 14.15 9.84 -1.26
CA PRO A 42 13.62 11.13 -1.67
C PRO A 42 12.34 11.49 -0.91
N SER A 43 12.16 12.77 -0.57
CA SER A 43 11.02 13.24 0.24
C SER A 43 9.65 12.85 -0.33
N HIS A 44 9.49 12.93 -1.66
CA HIS A 44 8.24 12.55 -2.33
C HIS A 44 7.90 11.05 -2.18
N LEU A 45 8.90 10.18 -1.99
CA LEU A 45 8.68 8.75 -1.72
C LEU A 45 8.45 8.48 -0.24
N GLN A 46 9.07 9.27 0.67
CA GLN A 46 8.76 9.20 2.09
C GLN A 46 7.28 9.51 2.33
N ASP A 47 6.78 10.62 1.75
CA ASP A 47 5.37 11.00 1.85
C ASP A 47 4.43 9.91 1.31
N ALA A 48 4.82 9.26 0.21
CA ALA A 48 4.03 8.18 -0.40
C ALA A 48 4.00 6.92 0.47
N VAL A 49 5.13 6.55 1.08
CA VAL A 49 5.20 5.42 2.03
C VAL A 49 4.38 5.73 3.28
N ASP A 50 4.49 6.93 3.85
CA ASP A 50 3.70 7.34 5.01
C ASP A 50 2.20 7.26 4.73
N LEU A 51 1.75 7.76 3.58
CA LEU A 51 0.34 7.66 3.16
C LEU A 51 -0.13 6.22 3.00
N MET A 52 0.70 5.35 2.40
CA MET A 52 0.41 3.93 2.28
C MET A 52 0.26 3.27 3.65
N LEU A 53 1.20 3.51 4.58
CA LEU A 53 1.17 2.93 5.93
C LEU A 53 -0.02 3.43 6.75
N ILE A 54 -0.39 4.70 6.62
CA ILE A 54 -1.58 5.26 7.26
C ILE A 54 -2.85 4.58 6.73
N ASP A 55 -2.92 4.33 5.41
CA ASP A 55 -4.06 3.66 4.80
C ASP A 55 -4.16 2.19 5.25
N GLU A 56 -3.03 1.49 5.35
CA GLU A 56 -2.98 0.12 5.89
C GLU A 56 -3.48 0.05 7.33
N VAL A 57 -3.00 0.94 8.21
CA VAL A 57 -3.45 0.99 9.61
C VAL A 57 -4.93 1.33 9.71
N ARG A 58 -5.43 2.23 8.84
CA ARG A 58 -6.86 2.56 8.80
C ARG A 58 -7.69 1.36 8.37
N HIS A 59 -7.26 0.65 7.33
CA HIS A 59 -7.95 -0.53 6.82
C HIS A 59 -7.96 -1.67 7.85
N GLU A 60 -6.83 -1.92 8.51
CA GLU A 60 -6.74 -2.90 9.62
C GLU A 60 -7.68 -2.53 10.77
N LYS A 61 -7.78 -1.25 11.11
CA LYS A 61 -8.68 -0.78 12.16
C LYS A 61 -10.15 -0.94 11.78
N GLU A 62 -10.51 -0.68 10.53
CA GLU A 62 -11.87 -0.89 10.02
C GLU A 62 -12.23 -2.38 10.04
N MET A 63 -11.31 -3.26 9.60
CA MET A 63 -11.49 -4.71 9.70
C MET A 63 -11.58 -5.20 11.15
N ALA A 64 -10.76 -4.66 12.05
CA ALA A 64 -10.81 -4.99 13.47
C ALA A 64 -12.13 -4.55 14.13
N GLN A 65 -12.70 -3.41 13.70
CA GLN A 65 -14.02 -2.95 14.14
C GLN A 65 -15.16 -3.81 13.59
N GLU A 66 -15.04 -4.32 12.37
CA GLU A 66 -15.98 -5.30 11.81
C GLU A 66 -15.94 -6.64 12.56
N ILE A 67 -14.75 -7.16 12.85
CA ILE A 67 -14.60 -8.43 13.61
C ILE A 67 -15.09 -8.27 15.06
N GLY A 68 -14.83 -7.12 15.70
CA GLY A 68 -15.35 -6.81 17.04
C GLY A 68 -16.88 -6.74 17.12
N SER A 69 -17.56 -6.49 16.01
CA SER A 69 -19.02 -6.51 15.92
C SER A 69 -19.61 -7.92 15.73
N ILE A 70 -18.80 -8.88 15.24
CA ILE A 70 -19.21 -10.29 15.12
C ILE A 70 -19.23 -10.99 16.49
N CYS A 71 -18.38 -10.57 17.43
CA CYS A 71 -18.37 -11.12 18.80
C CYS A 71 -19.55 -10.69 19.69
N GLN A 72 -20.52 -9.90 19.20
CA GLN A 72 -21.75 -9.58 19.95
C GLN A 72 -22.94 -10.49 19.64
N ILE A 73 -22.74 -11.54 18.84
CA ILE A 73 -23.70 -12.62 18.61
C ILE A 73 -22.91 -13.88 19.01
N GLU A 74 -22.99 -14.43 20.22
CA GLU A 74 -24.14 -15.06 20.87
C GLU A 74 -23.94 -15.15 22.40
N PRO A 75 -24.98 -15.52 23.16
CA PRO A 75 -24.84 -16.77 23.91
C PRO A 75 -26.08 -17.65 23.71
N ILE A 76 -26.00 -18.62 22.81
CA ILE A 76 -26.90 -19.77 22.81
C ILE A 76 -26.02 -20.99 23.08
N PHE A 77 -25.61 -21.18 24.33
CA PHE A 77 -25.14 -22.40 25.03
C PHE A 77 -24.55 -21.86 26.36
N ASP A 78 -25.21 -21.95 27.51
CA ASP A 78 -25.59 -23.16 28.26
C ASP A 78 -26.95 -23.01 28.98
N CYS A 79 -27.78 -24.05 28.89
CA CYS A 79 -28.79 -24.48 29.88
C CYS A 79 -29.08 -25.98 29.68
#